data_AF-A0A1H9ITR0-F1
#
_entry.id   AF-A0A1H9ITR0-F1
#
_cell.length_a   1.000
_cell.length_b   1.000
_cell.length_c   1.000
_cell.angle_alpha   90.00
_cell.angle_beta   90.00
_cell.angle_gamma   90.00
#
_symmetry.space_group_name_H-M   'P 1'
#
loop_
_entity.id
_entity.type
_entity.pdbx_description
1 polymer ?
#
loop_
_entity_poly.entity_id
_entity_poly.type
_entity_poly.pdbx_seq_one_letter_code
_entity_poly.pdbx_strand_id
1 'polypeptide(L)'
;MDDDERTELVSDLSDLAVYQALLEHRGVRGIVVDCGECQEPHYHDWALLRASLEQLLADGHMRPHEPAFDPNPGAYVSWEYCRGYADGVTATESAR
;
A
#
# COMPACT_ATOMS: atom_id res chain seq x y z
N MET A 1 17.92 7.00 -7.87
CA MET A 1 16.60 6.79 -8.49
C MET A 1 16.60 7.49 -9.83
N ASP A 2 16.42 6.75 -10.90
CA ASP A 2 16.20 7.32 -12.22
C ASP A 2 14.79 7.91 -12.36
N ASP A 3 14.48 8.48 -13.53
CA ASP A 3 13.21 9.17 -13.75
C ASP A 3 12.02 8.21 -13.92
N ASP A 4 12.27 6.98 -14.38
CA ASP A 4 11.24 5.96 -14.54
C ASP A 4 10.85 5.40 -13.17
N GLU A 5 11.84 5.01 -12.35
CA GLU A 5 11.65 4.59 -10.95
C GLU A 5 10.91 5.66 -10.14
N ARG A 6 11.24 6.95 -10.35
CA ARG A 6 10.53 8.07 -9.71
C ARG A 6 9.06 8.11 -10.13
N THR A 7 8.79 7.93 -11.42
CA THR A 7 7.44 7.99 -11.97
C THR A 7 6.58 6.85 -11.44
N GLU A 8 7.14 5.64 -11.38
CA GLU A 8 6.49 4.47 -10.78
C GLU A 8 6.15 4.73 -9.31
N LEU A 9 7.10 5.25 -8.52
CA LEU A 9 6.87 5.52 -7.10
C LEU A 9 5.79 6.59 -6.85
N VAL A 10 5.70 7.60 -7.71
CA VAL A 10 4.61 8.60 -7.66
C VAL A 10 3.27 7.98 -8.03
N SER A 11 3.25 7.05 -8.98
CA SER A 11 2.06 6.27 -9.32
C SER A 11 1.61 5.42 -8.13
N ASP A 12 2.54 4.74 -7.46
CA ASP A 12 2.24 3.91 -6.28
C ASP A 12 1.66 4.73 -5.13
N LEU A 13 2.20 5.94 -4.88
CA LEU A 13 1.63 6.87 -3.89
C LEU A 13 0.20 7.29 -4.24
N SER A 14 -0.07 7.47 -5.54
CA SER A 14 -1.40 7.84 -6.03
C SER A 14 -2.39 6.68 -5.89
N ASP A 15 -1.98 5.47 -6.28
CA ASP A 15 -2.75 4.23 -6.11
C ASP A 15 -3.04 3.97 -4.63
N LEU A 16 -2.04 4.10 -3.76
CA LEU A 16 -2.17 3.91 -2.31
C LEU A 16 -3.23 4.85 -1.72
N ALA A 17 -3.26 6.12 -2.15
CA ALA A 17 -4.26 7.09 -1.70
C ALA A 17 -5.68 6.68 -2.11
N VAL A 18 -5.85 6.16 -3.34
CA VAL A 18 -7.14 5.64 -3.82
C VAL A 18 -7.55 4.41 -3.00
N TYR A 19 -6.63 3.47 -2.79
CA TYR A 19 -6.90 2.24 -2.05
C TYR A 19 -7.31 2.52 -0.61
N GLN A 20 -6.58 3.41 0.08
CA GLN A 20 -6.93 3.85 1.43
C GLN A 20 -8.35 4.45 1.44
N ALA A 21 -8.65 5.39 0.53
CA ALA A 21 -9.96 6.02 0.47
C ALA A 21 -11.11 5.03 0.21
N LEU A 22 -10.84 3.94 -0.52
CA LEU A 22 -11.82 2.90 -0.80
C LEU A 22 -11.96 1.89 0.34
N LEU A 23 -10.92 1.58 1.10
CA LEU A 23 -10.92 0.41 1.99
C LEU A 23 -10.86 0.75 3.48
N GLU A 24 -10.39 1.93 3.86
CA GLU A 24 -10.21 2.31 5.26
C GLU A 24 -11.54 2.31 6.03
N HIS A 25 -12.61 2.90 5.48
CA HIS A 25 -13.93 2.91 6.12
C HIS A 25 -14.62 1.53 6.14
N ARG A 26 -14.03 0.54 5.48
CA ARG A 26 -14.49 -0.86 5.50
C ARG A 26 -13.76 -1.71 6.54
N GLY A 27 -12.87 -1.09 7.33
CA GLY A 27 -12.11 -1.74 8.41
C GLY A 27 -10.75 -2.28 7.99
N VAL A 28 -10.31 -2.03 6.75
CA VAL A 28 -8.95 -2.38 6.30
C VAL A 28 -7.97 -1.32 6.82
N ARG A 29 -6.97 -1.77 7.57
CA ARG A 29 -5.96 -0.92 8.20
C ARG A 29 -4.73 -0.65 7.34
N GLY A 30 -4.49 -1.47 6.33
CA GLY A 30 -3.32 -1.33 5.49
C GLY A 30 -3.05 -2.53 4.59
N ILE A 31 -1.79 -2.63 4.16
CA ILE A 31 -1.33 -3.64 3.20
C ILE A 31 -0.48 -4.70 3.91
N VAL A 32 -0.67 -5.96 3.52
CA VAL A 32 0.26 -7.06 3.84
C VAL A 32 1.12 -7.37 2.64
N VAL A 33 2.43 -7.49 2.86
CA VAL A 33 3.43 -7.84 1.84
C VAL A 33 4.17 -9.10 2.29
N ASP A 34 4.16 -10.13 1.45
CA ASP A 34 5.00 -11.31 1.69
C ASP A 34 6.46 -10.95 1.36
N CYS A 35 7.30 -10.85 2.39
CA CYS A 35 8.69 -10.46 2.19
C CYS A 35 9.52 -11.66 1.72
N GLY A 36 10.13 -11.54 0.53
CA GLY A 36 10.96 -12.60 -0.05
C GLY A 36 12.27 -12.88 0.71
N GLU A 37 12.73 -11.95 1.56
CA GLU A 37 13.99 -12.09 2.30
C GLU A 37 13.80 -12.82 3.64
N CYS A 38 12.87 -12.35 4.48
CA CYS A 38 12.60 -12.97 5.79
C CYS A 38 11.55 -14.09 5.73
N GLN A 39 10.84 -14.25 4.60
CA GLN A 39 9.76 -15.22 4.42
C GLN A 39 8.59 -15.05 5.42
N GLU A 40 8.42 -13.83 5.93
CA GLU A 40 7.35 -13.45 6.85
C GLU A 40 6.47 -12.35 6.24
N PRO A 41 5.17 -12.29 6.59
CA PRO A 41 4.29 -11.22 6.16
C PRO A 41 4.62 -9.91 6.90
N HIS A 42 4.81 -8.84 6.14
CA HIS A 42 4.97 -7.48 6.66
C HIS A 42 3.65 -6.72 6.57
N TYR A 43 3.14 -6.31 7.72
CA TYR A 43 1.90 -5.54 7.83
C TYR A 43 2.20 -4.06 7.93
N HIS A 44 1.81 -3.30 6.92
CA HIS A 44 2.01 -1.86 6.87
C HIS A 44 0.67 -1.14 6.96
N ASP A 45 0.45 -0.42 8.07
CA ASP A 45 -0.65 0.53 8.16
C ASP A 45 -0.56 1.58 7.05
N TRP A 46 -1.70 2.11 6.60
CA TRP A 46 -1.76 3.08 5.50
C TRP A 46 -0.76 4.23 5.66
N ALA A 47 -0.73 4.84 6.86
CA ALA A 47 0.16 5.95 7.16
C ALA A 47 1.65 5.55 7.14
N LEU A 48 1.96 4.33 7.59
CA LEU A 48 3.33 3.81 7.61
C LEU A 48 3.84 3.55 6.19
N LEU A 49 3.02 2.90 5.36
CA LEU A 49 3.39 2.63 3.97
C LEU A 49 3.55 3.93 3.18
N ARG A 50 2.60 4.86 3.33
CA ARG A 50 2.69 6.19 2.69
C ARG A 50 3.98 6.91 3.08
N ALA A 51 4.26 7.00 4.38
CA ALA A 51 5.49 7.64 4.87
C ALA A 51 6.75 6.97 4.32
N SER A 52 6.74 5.63 4.18
CA SER A 52 7.86 4.87 3.63
C SER A 52 8.11 5.19 2.15
N LEU A 53 7.04 5.27 1.34
CA LEU A 53 7.12 5.62 -0.09
C LEU A 53 7.50 7.09 -0.30
N GLU A 54 6.90 8.01 0.47
CA GLU A 54 7.26 9.44 0.45
C GLU A 54 8.74 9.66 0.79
N GLN A 55 9.24 8.90 1.76
CA GLN A 55 10.65 8.97 2.14
C GLN A 55 11.56 8.32 1.09
N LEU A 56 11.17 7.20 0.50
CA LEU A 56 11.92 6.60 -0.61
C LEU A 56 12.03 7.60 -1.77
N LEU A 57 10.96 8.35 -2.05
CA LEU A 57 10.92 9.38 -3.09
C LEU A 57 11.85 10.55 -2.78
N ALA A 58 11.92 10.97 -1.51
CA ALA A 58 12.72 12.11 -1.07
C ALA A 58 14.21 11.77 -0.88
N ASP A 59 14.49 10.67 -0.18
CA ASP A 59 15.82 10.32 0.35
C ASP A 59 16.51 9.22 -0.50
N GLY A 60 15.78 8.57 -1.41
CA GLY A 60 16.28 7.46 -2.23
C GLY A 60 16.49 6.16 -1.45
N HIS A 61 16.10 6.11 -0.18
CA HIS A 61 16.13 4.90 0.65
C HIS A 61 14.99 4.90 1.67
N MET A 62 14.49 3.71 2.00
CA MET A 62 13.60 3.54 3.14
C MET A 62 14.39 3.62 4.44
N ARG A 63 13.74 4.06 5.53
CA ARG A 63 14.31 4.03 6.88
C ARG A 63 13.78 2.77 7.55
N PRO A 64 14.57 2.14 8.43
CA PRO A 64 14.06 1.07 9.27
C PRO A 64 12.83 1.56 10.04
N HIS A 65 11.79 0.75 10.04
CA HIS A 65 10.66 0.89 10.93
C HIS A 65 10.54 -0.38 11.75
N GLU A 66 10.02 -0.25 12.97
CA GLU A 66 9.71 -1.42 13.78
C GLU A 66 8.50 -2.15 13.15
N PRO A 67 8.51 -3.49 13.13
CA PRO A 67 7.34 -4.26 12.71
C PRO A 67 6.11 -3.92 13.56
N ALA A 68 4.92 -4.10 12.99
CA ALA A 68 3.69 -4.01 13.77
C ALA A 68 3.70 -5.05 14.90
N PHE A 69 3.39 -4.62 16.13
CA PHE A 69 3.25 -5.52 17.26
C PHE A 69 1.89 -6.22 17.22
N ASP A 70 1.90 -7.56 17.17
CA ASP A 70 0.69 -8.42 17.13
C ASP A 70 -0.40 -7.95 16.15
N PRO A 71 -0.09 -7.83 14.84
CA PRO A 71 -1.06 -7.34 13.86
C PRO A 71 -2.17 -8.36 13.66
N ASN A 72 -3.44 -7.91 13.67
CA ASN A 72 -4.56 -8.74 13.24
C ASN A 72 -4.49 -8.96 11.72
N PRO A 73 -4.21 -10.18 11.22
CA PRO A 73 -4.03 -10.41 9.79
C PRO A 73 -5.29 -10.11 8.97
N GLY A 74 -6.48 -10.27 9.55
CA GLY A 74 -7.75 -9.99 8.89
C GLY A 74 -8.04 -8.49 8.68
N ALA A 75 -7.19 -7.60 9.21
CA ALA A 75 -7.30 -6.16 9.01
C ALA A 75 -6.43 -5.65 7.84
N TYR A 76 -5.68 -6.52 7.17
CA TYR A 76 -4.78 -6.15 6.07
C TYR A 76 -5.08 -6.96 4.83
N VAL A 77 -4.80 -6.39 3.67
CA VAL A 77 -5.02 -7.02 2.36
C VAL A 77 -3.80 -6.84 1.48
N SER A 78 -3.64 -7.66 0.45
CA SER A 78 -2.52 -7.50 -0.48
C SER A 78 -2.73 -6.30 -1.41
N TRP A 79 -1.67 -5.85 -2.07
CA TRP A 79 -1.76 -4.80 -3.08
C TRP A 79 -2.69 -5.21 -4.24
N GLU A 80 -2.62 -6.47 -4.67
CA GLU A 80 -3.44 -7.03 -5.75
C GLU A 80 -4.93 -6.99 -5.39
N TYR A 81 -5.27 -7.26 -4.13
CA TYR A 81 -6.65 -7.13 -3.66
C TYR A 81 -7.13 -5.67 -3.79
N CYS A 82 -6.32 -4.70 -3.36
CA CYS A 82 -6.66 -3.28 -3.46
C CYS A 82 -6.89 -2.86 -4.91
N ARG A 83 -6.00 -3.28 -5.83
CA ARG A 83 -6.11 -2.99 -7.26
C ARG A 83 -7.40 -3.58 -7.84
N GLY A 84 -7.67 -4.86 -7.61
CA GLY A 84 -8.89 -5.52 -8.10
C GLY A 84 -10.17 -4.90 -7.53
N TYR A 85 -10.14 -4.44 -6.27
CA TYR A 85 -11.25 -3.71 -5.67
C TYR A 85 -11.51 -2.37 -6.37
N ALA A 86 -10.45 -1.58 -6.58
CA ALA A 86 -10.54 -0.29 -7.27
C ALA A 86 -11.05 -0.43 -8.72
N ASP A 87 -10.57 -1.46 -9.43
CA ASP A 87 -11.05 -1.80 -10.78
C ASP A 87 -12.54 -2.13 -10.78
N GLY A 88 -13.00 -2.95 -9.82
CA GLY A 88 -14.41 -3.32 -9.68
C GLY A 88 -15.32 -2.13 -9.36
N VAL A 89 -14.87 -1.20 -8.51
CA VAL A 89 -15.58 0.06 -8.22
C VAL A 89 -15.68 0.91 -9.48
N THR A 90 -14.57 1.12 -10.19
CA THR A 90 -14.50 1.94 -11.39
C THR A 90 -15.40 1.38 -12.51
N ALA A 91 -15.38 0.07 -12.72
CA ALA A 91 -16.24 -0.59 -13.70
C ALA A 91 -17.73 -0.45 -13.36
N THR A 92 -18.09 -0.53 -12.07
CA THR A 92 -19.48 -0.39 -11.61
C THR A 92 -20.00 1.03 -11.78
N GLU A 93 -19.18 2.04 -11.45
CA GLU A 93 -19.56 3.45 -11.62
C GLU A 93 -19.64 3.85 -13.10
N SER A 94 -18.76 3.29 -13.96
CA SER A 94 -18.80 3.53 -15.41
C SER A 94 -19.99 2.89 -16.11
N ALA A 95 -20.65 1.91 -15.48
CA ALA A 95 -21.81 1.20 -15.99
C ALA A 95 -23.15 1.84 -15.57
N ARG A 96 -23.13 2.90 -14.73
CA ARG A 96 -24.31 3.67 -14.32
C ARG A 96 -24.55 4.86 -15.22
#